data_AF-A0A1V3GAQ7-F1
#
_entry.id   AF-A0A1V3GAQ7-F1
#
_cell.length_a   1.000
_cell.length_b   1.000
_cell.length_c   1.000
_cell.angle_alpha   90.00
_cell.angle_beta   90.00
_cell.angle_gamma   90.00
#
_symmetry.space_group_name_H-M   'P 1'
#
loop_
_entity.id
_entity.type
_entity.pdbx_description
1 polymer ?
#
loop_
_entity_poly.entity_id
_entity_poly.type
_entity_poly.pdbx_seq_one_letter_code
_entity_poly.pdbx_strand_id
1 'polypeptide(L)' 'MLKEKANQNYNISGSWILVNRENTSVFGLPYTVYKGGFSDSSYGNAPVHYEFLIDAKTGTLLQLEEK' A
#
# COMPACT_ATOMS: atom_id res chain seq x y z
N MET A 1 -6.72 11.13 -1.26
CA MET A 1 -6.05 10.16 -0.36
C MET A 1 -5.61 8.91 -1.15
N LEU A 2 -4.70 8.07 -0.63
CA LEU A 2 -4.10 6.93 -1.35
C LEU A 2 -5.12 6.05 -2.09
N LYS A 3 -6.19 5.64 -1.39
CA LYS A 3 -7.24 4.78 -1.93
C LYS A 3 -7.89 5.36 -3.20
N GLU A 4 -8.14 6.67 -3.21
CA GLU A 4 -8.74 7.36 -4.36
C GLU A 4 -7.79 7.38 -5.56
N LYS A 5 -6.48 7.57 -5.33
CA LYS A 5 -5.47 7.54 -6.39
C LYS A 5 -5.23 6.13 -6.92
N ALA A 6 -5.27 5.11 -6.06
CA ALA A 6 -5.10 3.72 -6.46
C ALA A 6 -6.27 3.23 -7.32
N ASN A 7 -7.51 3.56 -6.96
CA ASN A 7 -8.71 3.19 -7.74
C ASN A 7 -8.76 3.77 -9.16
N GLN A 8 -7.98 4.82 -9.46
CA GLN A 8 -7.89 5.36 -10.82
C GLN A 8 -7.06 4.47 -11.75
N ASN A 9 -6.14 3.67 -11.20
CA ASN A 9 -5.17 2.89 -11.97
C ASN A 9 -5.32 1.37 -11.78
N TYR A 10 -5.98 0.92 -10.69
CA TYR A 10 -6.09 -0.49 -10.32
C TYR A 10 -7.56 -0.88 -10.07
N ASN A 11 -7.95 -2.07 -10.53
CA ASN A 11 -9.22 -2.68 -10.21
C ASN A 11 -9.09 -3.49 -8.92
N ILE A 12 -9.17 -2.77 -7.79
CA ILE A 12 -8.95 -3.32 -6.45
C ILE A 12 -10.07 -4.31 -6.09
N SER A 13 -9.71 -5.60 -6.01
CA SER A 13 -10.61 -6.70 -5.66
C SER A 13 -10.58 -7.06 -4.17
N GLY A 14 -9.53 -6.67 -3.45
CA GLY A 14 -9.38 -6.86 -2.02
C GLY A 14 -8.26 -5.98 -1.45
N SER A 15 -8.36 -5.62 -0.17
CA SER A 15 -7.36 -4.79 0.51
C SER A 15 -7.32 -5.07 2.01
N TRP A 16 -6.15 -4.94 2.62
CA TRP A 16 -5.97 -5.02 4.07
C TRP A 16 -5.00 -3.94 4.56
N ILE A 17 -5.09 -3.62 5.84
CA ILE A 17 -4.17 -2.72 6.54
C ILE A 17 -3.97 -3.23 7.95
N LEU A 18 -2.71 -3.29 8.39
CA LEU A 18 -2.37 -3.54 9.78
C LEU A 18 -2.51 -2.22 10.54
N VAL A 19 -3.36 -2.23 11.56
CA VAL A 19 -3.63 -1.05 12.42
C VAL A 19 -2.45 -0.78 13.38
N ASN A 20 -1.54 -1.72 13.50
CA ASN A 20 -0.34 -1.55 14.32
C ASN A 20 0.68 -0.71 13.56
N ARG A 21 1.10 0.40 14.17
CA ARG A 21 2.14 1.27 13.63
C ARG A 21 3.51 0.66 13.89
N GLU A 22 4.39 0.73 12.91
CA GLU A 22 5.78 0.28 13.03
C GLU A 22 6.74 1.43 12.74
N ASN A 23 7.83 1.53 13.50
CA ASN A 23 8.91 2.45 13.17
C ASN A 23 9.90 1.74 12.24
N THR A 24 10.14 2.32 11.07
CA THR A 24 11.06 1.76 10.08
C THR A 24 11.86 2.86 9.41
N SER A 25 12.97 2.50 8.77
CA SER A 25 13.72 3.39 7.89
C SER A 25 13.28 3.15 6.45
N VAL A 26 12.81 4.20 5.77
CA VAL A 26 12.51 4.17 4.34
C VAL A 26 13.45 5.16 3.67
N PHE A 27 14.25 4.68 2.70
CA PHE A 27 15.30 5.45 2.04
C PHE A 27 16.28 6.16 3.02
N GLY A 28 16.54 5.54 4.18
CA GLY A 28 17.45 6.10 5.20
C GLY A 28 16.82 7.12 6.15
N LEU A 29 15.55 7.46 5.98
CA LEU A 29 14.82 8.37 6.85
C LEU A 29 13.88 7.61 7.80
N PRO A 30 13.78 7.99 9.08
CA PRO A 30 12.90 7.33 10.03
C PRO A 30 11.44 7.73 9.80
N TYR A 31 10.57 6.73 9.67
CA TYR A 31 9.13 6.91 9.55
C TYR A 31 8.38 6.00 10.53
N THR A 32 7.24 6.48 11.01
CA THR A 32 6.21 5.63 11.62
C THR A 32 5.21 5.30 10.52
N VAL A 33 5.03 4.03 10.22
CA VAL A 33 4.27 3.58 9.04
C VAL A 33 3.11 2.66 9.40
N TYR A 34 2.10 2.64 8.54
CA TYR A 34 1.20 1.51 8.42
C TYR A 34 1.61 0.63 7.24
N LYS A 35 1.46 -0.67 7.42
CA LYS A 35 1.63 -1.67 6.35
C LYS A 35 0.27 -2.13 5.87
N GLY A 36 0.14 -2.30 4.57
CA GLY A 36 -1.06 -2.86 3.99
C GLY A 36 -0.77 -3.49 2.64
N GLY A 37 -1.82 -3.98 2.02
CA GLY A 37 -1.74 -4.52 0.67
C GLY A 37 -3.07 -4.50 -0.02
N PHE A 38 -3.04 -4.67 -1.33
CA PHE A 38 -4.23 -4.81 -2.15
C PHE A 38 -3.99 -5.74 -3.33
N SER A 39 -5.06 -6.34 -3.84
CA SER A 39 -5.03 -7.21 -5.00
C SER A 39 -5.63 -6.47 -6.20
N ASP A 40 -4.88 -6.40 -7.29
CA ASP A 40 -5.36 -5.91 -8.57
C ASP A 40 -5.81 -7.08 -9.46
N SER A 41 -7.02 -6.94 -10.02
CA SER A 41 -7.66 -7.96 -10.87
C SER A 41 -7.91 -7.46 -12.29
N SER A 42 -7.28 -6.35 -12.69
CA SER A 42 -7.54 -5.65 -13.96
C SER A 42 -7.31 -6.48 -15.23
N TYR A 43 -6.59 -7.61 -15.16
CA TYR A 43 -6.08 -8.31 -16.34
C TYR A 43 -6.57 -9.74 -16.58
N GLY A 44 -7.69 -10.18 -15.98
CA GLY A 44 -8.30 -11.49 -16.28
C GLY A 44 -7.45 -12.75 -15.99
N ASN A 45 -6.17 -12.57 -15.68
CA ASN A 45 -5.21 -13.55 -15.16
C ASN A 45 -5.34 -13.65 -13.62
N ALA A 46 -4.44 -14.43 -13.01
CA ALA A 46 -4.28 -14.47 -11.55
C ALA A 46 -4.14 -13.03 -10.98
N PRO A 47 -4.76 -12.74 -9.82
CA PRO A 47 -4.64 -11.43 -9.18
C PRO A 47 -3.17 -11.07 -8.91
N VAL A 48 -2.80 -9.83 -9.19
CA VAL A 48 -1.49 -9.29 -8.81
C VAL A 48 -1.60 -8.70 -7.42
N HIS A 49 -0.65 -9.00 -6.53
CA HIS A 49 -0.69 -8.55 -5.16
C HIS A 49 0.35 -7.46 -4.93
N TYR A 50 -0.08 -6.39 -4.25
CA TYR A 50 0.78 -5.29 -3.88
C TYR A 50 0.86 -5.17 -2.37
N GLU A 51 2.05 -4.88 -1.87
CA GLU A 51 2.29 -4.43 -0.49
C GLU A 51 2.72 -2.96 -0.50
N PHE A 52 2.21 -2.20 0.46
CA PHE A 52 2.55 -0.79 0.60
C PHE A 52 2.94 -0.41 2.02
N LEU A 53 3.81 0.60 2.09
CA LEU A 53 4.11 1.34 3.31
C LEU A 53 3.57 2.75 3.16
N ILE A 54 2.79 3.21 4.14
CA ILE A 54 2.29 4.58 4.19
C ILE A 54 2.72 5.26 5.49
N ASP A 55 3.04 6.55 5.42
CA ASP A 55 3.30 7.36 6.61
C ASP A 55 2.04 7.42 7.49
N ALA A 56 2.15 6.98 8.74
CA ALA A 56 1.05 6.96 9.69
C ALA A 56 0.53 8.35 10.07
N LYS A 57 1.33 9.40 9.87
CA LYS A 57 0.94 10.79 10.17
C LYS A 57 0.17 11.44 9.03
N THR A 58 0.62 11.25 7.79
CA THR A 58 0.07 11.97 6.62
C THR A 58 -0.75 11.10 5.67
N GLY A 59 -0.64 9.77 5.77
CA GLY A 59 -1.23 8.84 4.81
C GLY A 59 -0.53 8.84 3.45
N THR A 60 0.67 9.41 3.36
CA THR A 60 1.48 9.46 2.14
C THR A 60 2.03 8.08 1.82
N LEU A 61 1.96 7.65 0.55
CA LEU A 61 2.61 6.43 0.08
C LEU A 61 4.13 6.62 0.13
N LEU A 62 4.81 5.77 0.89
CA LEU A 62 6.27 5.77 0.96
C LEU A 62 6.86 4.71 0.02
N GLN A 63 6.19 3.55 -0.10
CA GLN A 63 6.66 2.43 -0.89
C GLN A 63 5.48 1.59 -1.37
N LEU A 64 5.62 1.04 -2.58
CA LEU A 64 4.70 0.10 -3.19
C LEU A 64 5.52 -0.98 -3.89
N GLU A 65 5.28 -2.24 -3.54
CA GLU A 65 5.96 -3.40 -4.10
C GLU A 65 4.96 -4.40 -4.63
N GLU A 66 5.27 -5.01 -5.78
CA GLU A 66 4.53 -6.15 -6.32
C GLU A 66 5.09 -7.46 -5.72
N LYS A 67 4.19 -8.40 -5.39
CA LYS A 67 4.49 -9.70 -4.80
C LYS A 67 4.07 -10.86 -5.69
#